data_AF-A0A9N9SY77-F1
#
_entry.id   AF-A0A9N9SY77-F1
#
_cell.length_a   1.000
_cell.length_b   1.000
_cell.length_c   1.000
_cell.angle_alpha   90.00
_cell.angle_beta   90.00
_cell.angle_gamma   90.00
#
_symmetry.space_group_name_H-M   'P 1'
#
loop_
_entity.id
_entity.type
_entity.pdbx_description
1 polymer ?
#
loop_
_entity_poly.entity_id
_entity_poly.type
_entity_poly.pdbx_seq_one_letter_code
_entity_poly.pdbx_strand_id
1 'polypeptide(L)'
;MLVAELKLGGLDATAVGDEGGFAPNILNNKDGLELIKVAIANAGYTGKIEIGVNVAASEFHKEGKYDLDFKNPNFDKSKWITPDQLLDLYQEFIKEYPIVFIEDPFDQDDRPAWTKITAATFIQIVGDDLTVTNPKRIQTAVEKKACNCLLLKVNQIDTVAESIQAHNLAKANGWGTMVSHRSSETEDTFIADLVVGLSTGQIKTGAPCTSERLAKYNQILRIEEELGSAAKMLENHSVNLRGSKVLKPKRETGPMDVKTLGIWRREKTTPADERFFTSKEQIGPKKNKPRAPTRSSRIRCSDSWLKCSEKTFGKW
;
A
#
# COMPACT_ATOMS: atom_id res chain seq x y z
N MET A 1 12.71 -13.89 -12.28
CA MET A 1 12.77 -13.29 -13.63
C MET A 1 13.37 -11.90 -13.59
N LEU A 2 12.81 -10.93 -12.85
CA LEU A 2 13.50 -9.63 -12.63
C LEU A 2 14.90 -9.79 -11.99
N VAL A 3 15.08 -10.74 -11.07
CA VAL A 3 16.39 -11.16 -10.55
C VAL A 3 17.37 -11.59 -11.65
N ALA A 4 16.89 -12.24 -12.71
CA ALA A 4 17.75 -12.74 -13.78
C ALA A 4 18.24 -11.58 -14.66
N GLU A 5 17.38 -10.61 -14.96
CA GLU A 5 17.74 -9.37 -15.67
C GLU A 5 18.76 -8.55 -14.86
N LEU A 6 18.51 -8.38 -13.56
CA LEU A 6 19.37 -7.60 -12.68
C LEU A 6 20.74 -8.25 -12.42
N LYS A 7 20.82 -9.58 -12.44
CA LYS A 7 22.10 -10.31 -12.30
C LYS A 7 23.08 -10.00 -13.43
N LEU A 8 22.62 -9.55 -14.61
CA LEU A 8 23.50 -9.07 -15.68
C LEU A 8 24.24 -7.78 -15.29
N GLY A 9 23.68 -6.99 -14.38
CA GLY A 9 24.29 -5.77 -13.82
C GLY A 9 25.10 -5.99 -12.53
N GLY A 10 25.26 -7.24 -12.07
CA GLY A 10 25.97 -7.60 -10.84
C GLY A 10 25.05 -8.06 -9.69
N LEU A 11 25.61 -8.83 -8.75
CA LEU A 11 24.84 -9.39 -7.62
C LEU A 11 24.28 -8.31 -6.68
N ASP A 12 24.99 -7.20 -6.51
CA ASP A 12 24.60 -6.09 -5.63
C ASP A 12 23.29 -5.42 -6.09
N ALA A 13 22.99 -5.48 -7.39
CA ALA A 13 21.74 -4.97 -7.96
C ALA A 13 20.49 -5.79 -7.54
N THR A 14 20.70 -6.95 -6.89
CA THR A 14 19.60 -7.82 -6.42
C THR A 14 19.34 -7.73 -4.92
N ALA A 15 20.04 -6.85 -4.21
CA ALA A 15 19.66 -6.49 -2.84
C ALA A 15 18.28 -5.80 -2.84
N VAL A 16 17.54 -6.01 -1.76
CA VAL A 16 16.19 -5.44 -1.60
C VAL A 16 16.23 -4.23 -0.67
N GLY A 17 15.45 -3.21 -0.99
CA GLY A 17 15.18 -2.08 -0.11
C GLY A 17 14.12 -2.38 0.94
N ASP A 18 13.72 -1.36 1.70
CA ASP A 18 12.82 -1.49 2.86
C ASP A 18 11.47 -2.17 2.53
N GLU A 19 10.96 -1.99 1.31
CA GLU A 19 9.68 -2.55 0.87
C GLU A 19 9.81 -3.86 0.07
N GLY A 20 11.01 -4.48 0.08
CA GLY A 20 11.28 -5.78 -0.56
C GLY A 20 11.52 -5.72 -2.08
N GLY A 21 11.43 -4.53 -2.69
CA GLY A 21 11.78 -4.31 -4.10
C GLY A 21 13.29 -4.21 -4.31
N PHE A 22 13.77 -4.54 -5.51
CA PHE A 22 15.19 -4.37 -5.86
C PHE A 22 15.58 -2.89 -5.91
N ALA A 23 16.81 -2.60 -5.54
CA ALA A 23 17.39 -1.26 -5.57
C ALA A 23 18.63 -1.21 -6.48
N PRO A 24 18.49 -1.43 -7.80
CA PRO A 24 19.61 -1.33 -8.73
C PRO A 24 20.10 0.12 -8.80
N ASN A 25 21.38 0.30 -9.09
CA ASN A 25 21.99 1.63 -9.26
C ASN A 25 21.60 2.23 -10.62
N ILE A 26 20.35 2.66 -10.73
CA ILE A 26 19.77 3.28 -11.92
C ILE A 26 19.62 4.78 -11.63
N LEU A 27 20.19 5.61 -12.52
CA LEU A 27 20.06 7.07 -12.43
C LEU A 27 18.88 7.61 -13.26
N ASN A 28 18.53 6.92 -14.34
CA ASN A 28 17.44 7.34 -15.23
C ASN A 28 16.16 6.56 -14.93
N ASN A 29 15.09 7.30 -14.59
CA ASN A 29 13.77 6.72 -14.30
C ASN A 29 13.23 5.83 -15.45
N LYS A 30 13.53 6.17 -16.71
CA LYS A 30 13.11 5.37 -17.87
C LYS A 30 13.73 3.97 -17.88
N ASP A 31 14.98 3.84 -17.45
CA ASP A 31 15.67 2.55 -17.42
C ASP A 31 14.99 1.61 -16.40
N GLY A 32 14.50 2.16 -15.28
CA GLY A 32 13.70 1.42 -14.31
C GLY A 32 12.36 0.93 -14.88
N LEU A 33 11.66 1.79 -15.62
CA LEU A 33 10.40 1.43 -16.28
C LEU A 33 10.61 0.37 -17.39
N GLU A 34 11.68 0.50 -18.19
CA GLU A 34 12.00 -0.48 -19.23
C GLU A 34 12.39 -1.84 -18.64
N LEU A 35 13.15 -1.85 -17.54
CA LEU A 35 13.48 -3.07 -16.81
C LEU A 35 12.20 -3.82 -16.35
N ILE A 36 11.23 -3.10 -15.78
CA ILE A 36 9.95 -3.68 -15.34
C ILE A 36 9.17 -4.22 -16.55
N LYS A 37 9.09 -3.46 -17.63
CA LYS A 37 8.40 -3.83 -18.87
C LYS A 37 8.98 -5.10 -19.48
N VAL A 38 10.31 -5.21 -19.57
CA VAL A 38 11.02 -6.41 -20.04
C VAL A 38 10.73 -7.59 -19.11
N ALA A 39 10.77 -7.39 -17.80
CA ALA A 39 10.48 -8.47 -16.85
C ALA A 39 9.03 -8.98 -16.94
N ILE A 40 8.05 -8.10 -17.17
CA ILE A 40 6.65 -8.48 -17.43
C ILE A 40 6.54 -9.31 -18.73
N ALA A 41 7.23 -8.89 -19.79
CA ALA A 41 7.24 -9.60 -21.06
C ALA A 41 7.87 -10.99 -20.95
N ASN A 42 9.04 -11.09 -20.31
CA ASN A 42 9.74 -12.37 -20.09
C ASN A 42 8.93 -13.32 -19.21
N ALA A 43 8.09 -12.78 -18.33
CA ALA A 43 7.17 -13.56 -17.51
C ALA A 43 5.89 -14.02 -18.25
N GLY A 44 5.66 -13.55 -19.48
CA GLY A 44 4.47 -13.89 -20.27
C GLY A 44 3.19 -13.17 -19.81
N TYR A 45 3.31 -12.04 -19.11
CA TYR A 45 2.18 -11.29 -18.54
C TYR A 45 1.94 -9.92 -19.20
N THR A 46 2.49 -9.68 -20.39
CA THR A 46 2.19 -8.46 -21.17
C THR A 46 0.69 -8.30 -21.38
N GLY A 47 0.18 -7.09 -21.09
CA GLY A 47 -1.26 -6.78 -21.18
C GLY A 47 -2.11 -7.33 -20.03
N LYS A 48 -1.51 -8.06 -19.07
CA LYS A 48 -2.16 -8.53 -17.84
C LYS A 48 -1.66 -7.81 -16.60
N ILE A 49 -0.43 -7.29 -16.64
CA ILE A 49 0.18 -6.49 -15.58
C ILE A 49 0.41 -5.07 -16.13
N GLU A 50 -0.03 -4.09 -15.35
CA GLU A 50 0.15 -2.66 -15.58
C GLU A 50 1.13 -2.09 -14.53
N ILE A 51 1.58 -0.86 -14.74
CA ILE A 51 2.59 -0.21 -13.89
C ILE A 51 1.96 0.93 -13.09
N GLY A 52 2.35 1.02 -11.82
CA GLY A 52 2.09 2.16 -10.95
C GLY A 52 3.40 2.79 -10.52
N VAL A 53 3.43 4.12 -10.39
CA VAL A 53 4.62 4.85 -9.97
C VAL A 53 4.31 5.67 -8.72
N ASN A 54 5.08 5.46 -7.65
CA ASN A 54 5.13 6.41 -6.54
C ASN A 54 6.36 7.29 -6.72
N VAL A 55 6.13 8.57 -6.99
CA VAL A 55 7.22 9.51 -7.23
C VAL A 55 7.75 10.08 -5.91
N ALA A 56 6.89 10.32 -4.92
CA ALA A 56 7.24 11.00 -3.68
C ALA A 56 7.98 12.34 -3.93
N ALA A 57 7.42 13.18 -4.81
CA ALA A 57 8.10 14.36 -5.32
C ALA A 57 8.45 15.43 -4.26
N SER A 58 7.78 15.42 -3.11
CA SER A 58 8.12 16.25 -1.94
C SER A 58 9.57 16.03 -1.47
N GLU A 59 10.12 14.82 -1.62
CA GLU A 59 11.49 14.49 -1.17
C GLU A 59 12.58 15.23 -1.96
N PHE A 60 12.27 15.59 -3.20
CA PHE A 60 13.20 16.24 -4.12
C PHE A 60 12.73 17.59 -4.65
N HIS A 61 11.68 18.14 -4.06
CA HIS A 61 11.26 19.50 -4.32
C HIS A 61 12.19 20.50 -3.61
N LYS A 62 12.72 21.46 -4.38
CA LYS A 62 13.64 22.51 -3.92
C LYS A 62 13.35 23.81 -4.65
N GLU A 63 13.09 24.87 -3.89
CA GLU A 63 13.00 26.25 -4.43
C GLU A 63 11.98 26.40 -5.59
N GLY A 64 10.85 25.68 -5.53
CA GLY A 64 9.81 25.71 -6.57
C GLY A 64 10.14 24.88 -7.83
N LYS A 65 11.18 24.05 -7.76
CA LYS A 65 11.64 23.13 -8.81
C LYS A 65 11.88 21.74 -8.23
N TYR A 66 12.23 20.79 -9.09
CA TYR A 66 12.44 19.39 -8.74
C TYR A 66 13.83 18.91 -9.14
N ASP A 67 14.56 18.32 -8.19
CA ASP A 67 15.90 17.76 -8.36
C ASP A 67 15.83 16.25 -8.57
N LEU A 68 15.81 15.79 -9.83
CA LEU A 68 15.75 14.35 -10.12
C LEU A 68 17.01 13.57 -9.71
N ASP A 69 18.08 14.25 -9.27
CA ASP A 69 19.34 13.65 -8.81
C ASP A 69 19.62 13.99 -7.33
N PHE A 70 18.57 14.26 -6.52
CA PHE A 70 18.69 14.75 -5.13
C PHE A 70 19.51 13.89 -4.17
N LYS A 71 19.76 12.61 -4.50
CA LYS A 71 20.60 11.70 -3.71
C LYS A 71 22.09 11.86 -4.01
N ASN A 72 22.44 12.52 -5.10
CA ASN A 72 23.81 12.81 -5.45
C ASN A 72 24.33 13.97 -4.59
N PRO A 73 25.40 13.79 -3.80
CA PRO A 73 25.97 14.85 -2.98
C PRO A 73 26.51 16.02 -3.83
N ASN A 74 26.84 15.76 -5.10
CA ASN A 74 27.31 16.76 -6.05
C ASN A 74 26.13 17.27 -6.91
N PHE A 75 25.16 17.91 -6.26
CA PHE A 75 23.96 18.41 -6.93
C PHE A 75 24.28 19.56 -7.90
N ASP A 76 23.57 19.61 -9.02
CA ASP A 76 23.66 20.66 -10.04
C ASP A 76 22.31 21.33 -10.22
N LYS A 77 22.15 22.52 -9.62
CA LYS A 77 20.91 23.31 -9.69
C LYS A 77 20.47 23.64 -11.11
N SER A 78 21.38 23.64 -12.09
CA SER A 78 21.02 23.92 -13.48
C SER A 78 20.18 22.82 -14.12
N LYS A 79 20.23 21.60 -13.55
CA LYS A 79 19.44 20.44 -13.99
C LYS A 79 18.07 20.35 -13.32
N TRP A 80 17.78 21.21 -12.34
CA TRP A 80 16.48 21.21 -11.67
C TRP A 80 15.39 21.63 -12.66
N ILE A 81 14.34 20.83 -12.72
CA ILE A 81 13.25 21.01 -13.67
C ILE A 81 12.04 21.69 -13.02
N THR A 82 11.29 22.44 -13.81
CA THR A 82 10.06 23.10 -13.35
C THR A 82 8.91 22.10 -13.21
N PRO A 83 7.82 22.46 -12.50
CA PRO A 83 6.62 21.62 -12.46
C PRO A 83 6.07 21.26 -13.85
N ASP A 84 6.14 22.19 -14.81
CA ASP A 84 5.67 21.95 -16.18
C ASP A 84 6.58 20.95 -16.93
N GLN A 85 7.89 21.05 -16.76
CA GLN A 85 8.83 20.07 -17.33
C GLN A 85 8.67 18.67 -16.72
N LEU A 86 8.37 18.60 -15.42
CA LEU A 86 8.09 17.34 -14.75
C LEU A 86 6.74 16.73 -15.20
N LEU A 87 5.73 17.56 -15.45
CA LEU A 87 4.48 17.12 -16.09
C LEU A 87 4.72 16.52 -17.48
N ASP A 88 5.51 17.20 -18.32
CA ASP A 88 5.84 16.72 -19.67
C ASP A 88 6.53 15.34 -19.61
N LEU A 89 7.44 15.14 -18.65
CA LEU A 89 8.09 13.86 -18.41
C LEU A 89 7.08 12.75 -18.05
N TYR A 90 6.12 13.04 -17.17
CA TYR A 90 5.07 12.06 -16.85
C TYR A 90 4.19 11.72 -18.04
N GLN A 91 3.84 12.71 -18.87
CA GLN A 91 3.06 12.48 -20.09
C GLN A 91 3.80 11.59 -21.09
N GLU A 92 5.12 11.76 -21.20
CA GLU A 92 5.98 10.85 -21.96
C GLU A 92 5.92 9.43 -21.40
N PHE A 93 6.05 9.25 -20.08
CA PHE A 93 6.00 7.93 -19.46
C PHE A 93 4.65 7.24 -19.65
N ILE A 94 3.54 7.98 -19.49
CA ILE A 94 2.17 7.46 -19.69
C ILE A 94 1.96 7.01 -21.14
N LYS A 95 2.60 7.68 -22.10
CA LYS A 95 2.52 7.32 -23.52
C LYS A 95 3.36 6.08 -23.86
N GLU A 96 4.52 5.92 -23.24
CA GLU A 96 5.50 4.87 -23.58
C GLU A 96 5.30 3.56 -22.80
N TYR A 97 4.73 3.64 -21.60
CA TYR A 97 4.60 2.51 -20.66
C TYR A 97 3.14 2.31 -20.23
N PRO A 98 2.73 1.09 -19.84
CA PRO A 98 1.36 0.81 -19.38
C PRO A 98 1.13 1.33 -17.95
N ILE A 99 1.34 2.63 -17.74
CA ILE A 99 1.14 3.29 -16.45
C ILE A 99 -0.34 3.56 -16.24
N VAL A 100 -0.87 3.08 -15.12
CA VAL A 100 -2.29 3.26 -14.75
C VAL A 100 -2.50 4.11 -13.51
N PHE A 101 -1.44 4.37 -12.73
CA PHE A 101 -1.49 5.39 -11.70
C PHE A 101 -0.14 6.04 -11.43
N ILE A 102 -0.18 7.30 -10.98
CA ILE A 102 0.95 8.03 -10.41
C ILE A 102 0.55 8.55 -9.03
N GLU A 103 1.37 8.26 -8.03
CA GLU A 103 1.27 8.71 -6.64
C GLU A 103 2.29 9.82 -6.38
N ASP A 104 1.84 10.89 -5.72
CA ASP A 104 2.63 12.08 -5.37
C ASP A 104 3.53 12.64 -6.50
N PRO A 105 2.96 12.97 -7.68
CA PRO A 105 3.70 13.50 -8.82
C PRO A 105 4.37 14.87 -8.55
N PHE A 106 3.89 15.61 -7.56
CA PHE A 106 4.40 16.93 -7.19
C PHE A 106 4.48 17.07 -5.68
N ASP A 107 5.19 18.11 -5.24
CA ASP A 107 5.25 18.49 -3.84
C ASP A 107 3.85 18.64 -3.23
N GLN A 108 3.71 18.25 -1.96
CA GLN A 108 2.47 18.27 -1.20
C GLN A 108 1.74 19.63 -1.16
N ASP A 109 2.44 20.74 -1.43
CA ASP A 109 1.91 22.10 -1.41
C ASP A 109 1.86 22.75 -2.81
N ASP A 110 2.38 22.10 -3.88
CA ASP A 110 2.33 22.56 -5.28
C ASP A 110 0.96 22.28 -5.95
N ARG A 111 -0.09 22.82 -5.34
CA ARG A 111 -1.49 22.60 -5.76
C ARG A 111 -1.78 22.91 -7.24
N PRO A 112 -1.20 23.96 -7.86
CA PRO A 112 -1.41 24.21 -9.29
C PRO A 112 -0.91 23.05 -10.17
N ALA A 113 0.25 22.47 -9.86
CA ALA A 113 0.81 21.36 -10.63
C ALA A 113 -0.06 20.09 -10.51
N TRP A 114 -0.52 19.76 -9.29
CA TRP A 114 -1.48 18.68 -9.06
C TRP A 114 -2.76 18.80 -9.89
N THR A 115 -3.33 20.01 -9.93
CA THR A 115 -4.52 20.28 -10.74
C THR A 115 -4.24 20.10 -12.23
N LYS A 116 -3.07 20.56 -12.71
CA LYS A 116 -2.65 20.41 -14.11
C LYS A 116 -2.51 18.95 -14.52
N ILE A 117 -1.80 18.10 -13.76
CA ILE A 117 -1.64 16.68 -14.13
C ILE A 117 -2.98 15.95 -14.12
N THR A 118 -3.82 16.17 -13.12
CA THR A 118 -5.13 15.52 -13.02
C THR A 118 -6.05 15.91 -14.17
N ALA A 119 -5.93 17.14 -14.71
CA ALA A 119 -6.64 17.55 -15.91
C ALA A 119 -6.01 17.03 -17.22
N ALA A 120 -4.70 16.77 -17.23
CA ALA A 120 -3.94 16.36 -18.41
C ALA A 120 -3.94 14.84 -18.67
N THR A 121 -4.49 14.03 -17.76
CA THR A 121 -4.53 12.58 -17.94
C THR A 121 -5.83 11.97 -17.46
N PHE A 122 -6.07 10.75 -17.93
CA PHE A 122 -7.17 9.92 -17.48
C PHE A 122 -6.71 8.88 -16.46
N ILE A 123 -5.42 8.67 -16.23
CA ILE A 123 -4.97 7.66 -15.26
C ILE A 123 -5.34 8.06 -13.82
N GLN A 124 -5.16 7.13 -12.89
CA GLN A 124 -5.36 7.43 -11.47
C GLN A 124 -4.22 8.31 -10.95
N ILE A 125 -4.55 9.43 -10.31
CA ILE A 125 -3.61 10.30 -9.60
C ILE A 125 -3.88 10.12 -8.11
N VAL A 126 -2.90 9.59 -7.39
CA VAL A 126 -3.03 9.20 -5.98
C VAL A 126 -2.38 10.27 -5.11
N GLY A 127 -3.15 10.82 -4.17
CA GLY A 127 -2.63 11.74 -3.15
C GLY A 127 -2.27 10.99 -1.87
N ASP A 128 -0.99 10.96 -1.53
CA ASP A 128 -0.44 10.47 -0.26
C ASP A 128 -0.04 11.65 0.63
N ASP A 129 1.13 12.26 0.45
CA ASP A 129 1.57 13.44 1.23
C ASP A 129 0.68 14.65 1.00
N LEU A 130 0.06 14.76 -0.19
CA LEU A 130 -0.94 15.79 -0.47
C LEU A 130 -2.11 15.71 0.51
N THR A 131 -2.54 14.52 0.91
CA THR A 131 -3.77 14.32 1.68
C THR A 131 -3.54 13.86 3.11
N VAL A 132 -2.44 13.14 3.37
CA VAL A 132 -2.05 12.50 4.62
C VAL A 132 -3.22 11.83 5.35
N THR A 133 -4.08 11.14 4.58
CA THR A 133 -5.32 10.52 5.08
C THR A 133 -6.22 11.48 5.90
N ASN A 134 -6.06 12.81 5.74
CA ASN A 134 -6.73 13.82 6.55
C ASN A 134 -7.97 14.37 5.82
N PRO A 135 -9.18 14.26 6.40
CA PRO A 135 -10.42 14.72 5.75
C PRO A 135 -10.40 16.18 5.28
N LYS A 136 -9.72 17.09 5.98
CA LYS A 136 -9.64 18.51 5.59
C LYS A 136 -8.79 18.70 4.34
N ARG A 137 -7.66 17.99 4.23
CA ARG A 137 -6.79 18.04 3.05
C ARG A 137 -7.43 17.32 1.87
N ILE A 138 -8.12 16.20 2.11
CA ILE A 138 -8.94 15.51 1.10
C ILE A 138 -10.00 16.45 0.54
N GLN A 139 -10.77 17.13 1.40
CA GLN A 139 -11.80 18.08 0.97
C GLN A 139 -11.21 19.20 0.10
N THR A 140 -10.05 19.75 0.50
CA THR A 140 -9.34 20.76 -0.28
C THR A 140 -8.90 20.21 -1.65
N ALA A 141 -8.34 19.00 -1.68
CA ALA A 141 -7.88 18.37 -2.91
C ALA A 141 -9.04 18.02 -3.86
N VAL A 142 -10.20 17.63 -3.33
CA VAL A 142 -11.46 17.47 -4.08
C VAL A 142 -11.88 18.79 -4.73
N GLU A 143 -11.97 19.87 -3.95
CA GLU A 143 -12.38 21.19 -4.44
C GLU A 143 -11.47 21.73 -5.53
N LYS A 144 -10.17 21.47 -5.42
CA LYS A 144 -9.16 21.87 -6.41
C LYS A 144 -9.03 20.88 -7.57
N LYS A 145 -9.71 19.72 -7.53
CA LYS A 145 -9.51 18.63 -8.49
C LYS A 145 -8.04 18.24 -8.62
N ALA A 146 -7.35 18.18 -7.48
CA ALA A 146 -5.91 17.98 -7.40
C ALA A 146 -5.50 16.52 -7.67
N CYS A 147 -6.32 15.55 -7.29
CA CYS A 147 -6.12 14.13 -7.56
C CYS A 147 -7.48 13.40 -7.68
N ASN A 148 -7.47 12.09 -7.90
CA ASN A 148 -8.70 11.28 -8.05
C ASN A 148 -8.65 9.94 -7.29
N CYS A 149 -7.65 9.76 -6.43
CA CYS A 149 -7.53 8.62 -5.53
C CYS A 149 -6.83 9.03 -4.24
N LEU A 150 -7.30 8.47 -3.13
CA LEU A 150 -6.68 8.57 -1.81
C LEU A 150 -5.70 7.41 -1.60
N LEU A 151 -4.46 7.68 -1.16
CA LEU A 151 -3.68 6.67 -0.46
C LEU A 151 -4.06 6.69 1.02
N LEU A 152 -4.58 5.59 1.54
CA LEU A 152 -5.06 5.49 2.91
C LEU A 152 -4.02 4.78 3.77
N LYS A 153 -3.39 5.54 4.67
CA LYS A 153 -2.47 5.03 5.71
C LYS A 153 -3.08 5.32 7.07
N VAL A 154 -3.49 4.27 7.77
CA VAL A 154 -4.23 4.38 9.04
C VAL A 154 -3.48 5.23 10.07
N ASN A 155 -2.15 5.08 10.13
CA ASN A 155 -1.32 5.80 11.09
C ASN A 155 -1.00 7.26 10.71
N GLN A 156 -1.50 7.76 9.57
CA GLN A 156 -1.47 9.21 9.28
C GLN A 156 -2.64 9.95 9.93
N ILE A 157 -3.70 9.25 10.35
CA ILE A 157 -4.93 9.86 10.88
C ILE A 157 -5.39 9.25 12.21
N ASP A 158 -4.43 8.75 13.01
CA ASP A 158 -4.53 8.25 14.40
C ASP A 158 -5.53 7.12 14.71
N THR A 159 -6.75 7.15 14.18
CA THR A 159 -7.82 6.19 14.47
C THR A 159 -8.35 5.49 13.23
N VAL A 160 -8.82 4.25 13.44
CA VAL A 160 -9.54 3.48 12.42
C VAL A 160 -10.82 4.21 11.99
N ALA A 161 -11.53 4.85 12.92
CA ALA A 161 -12.76 5.57 12.62
C ALA A 161 -12.51 6.73 11.65
N GLU A 162 -11.46 7.52 11.86
CA GLU A 162 -11.11 8.63 10.96
C GLU A 162 -10.57 8.12 9.62
N SER A 163 -9.86 6.99 9.60
CA SER A 163 -9.46 6.33 8.35
C SER A 163 -10.67 5.94 7.49
N ILE A 164 -11.72 5.37 8.11
CA ILE A 164 -12.97 5.03 7.44
C ILE A 164 -13.70 6.30 6.96
N GLN A 165 -13.68 7.38 7.75
CA GLN A 165 -14.27 8.66 7.33
C GLN A 165 -13.52 9.25 6.12
N ALA A 166 -12.20 9.19 6.09
CA ALA A 166 -11.38 9.61 4.96
C ALA A 166 -11.71 8.82 3.68
N HIS A 167 -11.82 7.48 3.80
CA HIS A 167 -12.28 6.63 2.70
C HIS A 167 -13.68 7.02 2.20
N ASN A 168 -14.64 7.17 3.12
CA ASN A 168 -16.02 7.51 2.75
C ASN A 168 -16.11 8.89 2.07
N LEU A 169 -15.31 9.86 2.51
CA LEU A 169 -15.22 11.17 1.87
C LEU A 169 -14.66 11.06 0.45
N ALA A 170 -13.56 10.32 0.26
CA ALA A 170 -12.98 10.09 -1.07
C ALA A 170 -14.01 9.40 -1.99
N LYS A 171 -14.64 8.31 -1.51
CA LYS A 171 -15.65 7.54 -2.24
C LYS A 171 -16.88 8.38 -2.61
N ALA A 172 -17.37 9.23 -1.70
CA ALA A 172 -18.51 10.12 -1.97
C ALA A 172 -18.23 11.14 -3.08
N ASN A 173 -16.95 11.49 -3.27
CA ASN A 173 -16.49 12.38 -4.34
C ASN A 173 -16.02 11.62 -5.59
N GLY A 174 -16.34 10.33 -5.70
CA GLY A 174 -16.01 9.49 -6.85
C GLY A 174 -14.54 9.11 -6.96
N TRP A 175 -13.75 9.28 -5.90
CA TRP A 175 -12.35 8.87 -5.89
C TRP A 175 -12.19 7.38 -5.61
N GLY A 176 -11.10 6.82 -6.12
CA GLY A 176 -10.57 5.55 -5.63
C GLY A 176 -9.99 5.69 -4.22
N THR A 177 -9.74 4.55 -3.57
CA THR A 177 -8.92 4.49 -2.35
C THR A 177 -7.96 3.31 -2.46
N MET A 178 -6.68 3.55 -2.27
CA MET A 178 -5.65 2.52 -2.19
C MET A 178 -5.21 2.41 -0.73
N VAL A 179 -5.54 1.29 -0.09
CA VAL A 179 -5.07 1.02 1.27
C VAL A 179 -3.56 0.75 1.19
N SER A 180 -2.79 1.36 2.08
CA SER A 180 -1.33 1.32 2.00
C SER A 180 -0.69 0.89 3.30
N HIS A 181 0.42 0.17 3.15
CA HIS A 181 1.41 -0.06 4.19
C HIS A 181 2.22 1.20 4.50
N ARG A 182 3.19 1.05 5.42
CA ARG A 182 4.31 1.97 5.61
C ARG A 182 5.63 1.29 5.20
N SER A 183 6.63 2.08 4.84
CA SER A 183 7.94 1.55 4.42
C SER A 183 8.61 0.74 5.53
N SER A 184 8.40 1.09 6.81
CA SER A 184 8.67 0.20 7.94
C SER A 184 7.36 -0.43 8.42
N GLU A 185 7.24 -1.75 8.29
CA GLU A 185 6.06 -2.52 8.69
C GLU A 185 6.38 -3.55 9.79
N THR A 186 5.33 -4.15 10.31
CA THR A 186 5.33 -5.24 11.28
C THR A 186 4.68 -6.49 10.68
N GLU A 187 4.58 -7.56 11.46
CA GLU A 187 3.82 -8.77 11.13
C GLU A 187 2.29 -8.57 11.14
N ASP A 188 1.80 -7.44 11.63
CA ASP A 188 0.37 -7.14 11.73
C ASP A 188 -0.28 -7.20 10.34
N THR A 189 -1.52 -7.66 10.25
CA THR A 189 -2.22 -7.85 8.95
C THR A 189 -3.48 -7.00 8.81
N PHE A 190 -3.70 -6.03 9.70
CA PHE A 190 -4.90 -5.22 9.78
C PHE A 190 -5.32 -4.61 8.44
N ILE A 191 -4.36 -4.12 7.66
CA ILE A 191 -4.65 -3.46 6.38
C ILE A 191 -5.17 -4.44 5.30
N ALA A 192 -4.91 -5.75 5.42
CA ALA A 192 -5.48 -6.78 4.55
C ALA A 192 -6.99 -6.92 4.78
N ASP A 193 -7.41 -7.00 6.04
CA ASP A 193 -8.83 -7.00 6.40
C ASP A 193 -9.49 -5.64 6.08
N LEU A 194 -8.78 -4.54 6.28
CA LEU A 194 -9.28 -3.20 6.00
C LEU A 194 -9.60 -2.99 4.51
N VAL A 195 -8.72 -3.43 3.59
CA VAL A 195 -8.96 -3.26 2.15
C VAL A 195 -10.20 -4.03 1.68
N VAL A 196 -10.40 -5.24 2.21
CA VAL A 196 -11.58 -6.05 1.89
C VAL A 196 -12.84 -5.45 2.53
N GLY A 197 -12.77 -5.09 3.82
CA GLY A 197 -13.88 -4.51 4.57
C GLY A 197 -14.38 -3.18 4.00
N LEU A 198 -13.48 -2.34 3.50
CA LEU A 198 -13.83 -1.11 2.79
C LEU A 198 -14.17 -1.35 1.31
N SER A 199 -13.86 -2.53 0.79
CA SER A 199 -14.05 -2.92 -0.61
C SER A 199 -13.44 -1.89 -1.57
N THR A 200 -12.22 -1.44 -1.25
CA THR A 200 -11.56 -0.39 -2.05
C THR A 200 -10.99 -0.92 -3.36
N GLY A 201 -10.69 -2.22 -3.41
CA GLY A 201 -10.27 -2.94 -4.61
C GLY A 201 -8.79 -2.81 -4.97
N GLN A 202 -8.00 -2.07 -4.19
CA GLN A 202 -6.58 -1.88 -4.43
C GLN A 202 -5.82 -1.71 -3.11
N ILE A 203 -4.69 -2.41 -2.99
CA ILE A 203 -3.78 -2.35 -1.85
C ILE A 203 -2.34 -2.22 -2.35
N LYS A 204 -1.55 -1.39 -1.67
CA LYS A 204 -0.09 -1.29 -1.82
C LYS A 204 0.56 -1.74 -0.52
N THR A 205 1.06 -2.98 -0.49
CA THR A 205 1.65 -3.59 0.71
C THR A 205 3.02 -4.21 0.47
N GLY A 206 3.81 -3.60 -0.43
CA GLY A 206 5.21 -3.95 -0.71
C GLY A 206 5.38 -5.03 -1.75
N ALA A 207 6.63 -5.36 -2.06
CA ALA A 207 6.94 -6.46 -2.97
C ALA A 207 6.50 -7.81 -2.39
N PRO A 208 6.34 -8.87 -3.22
CA PRO A 208 6.16 -10.24 -2.74
C PRO A 208 7.50 -10.82 -2.20
N CYS A 209 8.13 -10.07 -1.32
CA CYS A 209 9.39 -10.34 -0.63
C CYS A 209 9.25 -9.79 0.80
N THR A 210 10.01 -10.38 1.74
CA THR A 210 9.99 -10.08 3.18
C THR A 210 8.66 -10.36 3.90
N SER A 211 8.74 -10.83 5.15
CA SER A 211 7.59 -11.42 5.85
C SER A 211 6.56 -10.39 6.28
N GLU A 212 6.97 -9.15 6.55
CA GLU A 212 6.07 -8.07 6.93
C GLU A 212 5.16 -7.65 5.76
N ARG A 213 5.55 -7.92 4.51
CA ARG A 213 4.73 -7.73 3.30
C ARG A 213 3.89 -8.96 3.02
N LEU A 214 4.53 -10.13 3.00
CA LEU A 214 3.89 -11.41 2.75
C LEU A 214 2.80 -11.73 3.78
N ALA A 215 2.91 -11.26 5.02
CA ALA A 215 1.87 -11.41 6.03
C ALA A 215 0.51 -10.89 5.53
N LYS A 216 0.48 -9.70 4.90
CA LYS A 216 -0.76 -9.09 4.38
C LYS A 216 -1.25 -9.82 3.14
N TYR A 217 -0.37 -10.17 2.20
CA TYR A 217 -0.76 -10.96 1.03
C TYR A 217 -1.34 -12.32 1.41
N ASN A 218 -0.70 -13.02 2.34
CA ASN A 218 -1.19 -14.30 2.85
C ASN A 218 -2.53 -14.15 3.58
N GLN A 219 -2.75 -13.03 4.28
CA GLN A 219 -4.04 -12.75 4.90
C GLN A 219 -5.13 -12.51 3.85
N ILE A 220 -4.84 -11.80 2.76
CA ILE A 220 -5.78 -11.65 1.64
C ILE A 220 -6.15 -13.01 1.03
N LEU A 221 -5.18 -13.91 0.84
CA LEU A 221 -5.45 -15.27 0.35
C LEU A 221 -6.37 -16.05 1.30
N ARG A 222 -6.20 -15.91 2.62
CA ARG A 222 -7.10 -16.54 3.61
C ARG A 222 -8.50 -15.95 3.55
N ILE A 223 -8.62 -14.63 3.43
CA ILE A 223 -9.93 -13.95 3.31
C ILE A 223 -10.64 -14.38 2.03
N GLU A 224 -9.91 -14.51 0.92
CA GLU A 224 -10.47 -15.02 -0.34
C GLU A 224 -10.96 -16.48 -0.19
N GLU A 225 -10.16 -17.35 0.43
CA GLU A 225 -10.54 -18.74 0.72
C GLU A 225 -11.79 -18.81 1.61
N GLU A 226 -11.84 -18.00 2.67
CA GLU A 226 -12.97 -17.93 3.61
C GLU A 226 -14.26 -17.45 2.94
N LEU A 227 -14.17 -16.44 2.07
CA LEU A 227 -15.32 -15.93 1.32
C LEU A 227 -15.78 -16.88 0.20
N GLY A 228 -14.87 -17.71 -0.33
CA GLY A 228 -15.15 -18.67 -1.40
C GLY A 228 -15.87 -18.02 -2.58
N SER A 229 -17.02 -18.58 -2.98
CA SER A 229 -17.82 -18.04 -4.11
C SER A 229 -18.38 -16.63 -3.90
N ALA A 230 -18.35 -16.09 -2.67
CA ALA A 230 -18.76 -14.71 -2.40
C ALA A 230 -17.65 -13.70 -2.72
N ALA A 231 -16.39 -14.15 -2.86
CA ALA A 231 -15.28 -13.31 -3.21
C ALA A 231 -15.42 -12.77 -4.64
N LYS A 232 -15.08 -11.49 -4.83
CA LYS A 232 -15.03 -10.86 -6.16
C LYS A 232 -13.75 -10.08 -6.31
N MET A 233 -12.93 -10.50 -7.27
CA MET A 233 -11.74 -9.79 -7.70
C MET A 233 -12.12 -8.72 -8.72
N LEU A 234 -11.44 -7.58 -8.68
CA LEU A 234 -11.62 -6.55 -9.70
C LEU A 234 -10.87 -6.94 -10.98
N GLU A 235 -11.61 -7.30 -12.03
CA GLU A 235 -11.02 -7.79 -13.29
C GLU A 235 -10.56 -6.66 -14.25
N ASN A 236 -11.05 -5.42 -14.07
CA ASN A 236 -10.76 -4.29 -14.96
C ASN A 236 -10.20 -3.07 -14.20
N HIS A 237 -8.88 -2.98 -14.15
CA HIS A 237 -8.09 -1.96 -13.44
C HIS A 237 -8.37 -0.53 -13.96
N SER A 238 -8.31 -0.29 -15.28
CA SER A 238 -8.42 1.07 -15.84
C SER A 238 -9.79 1.77 -15.68
N VAL A 239 -10.88 1.00 -15.53
CA VAL A 239 -12.26 1.52 -15.46
C VAL A 239 -12.80 1.59 -14.03
N ASN A 240 -12.42 0.64 -13.15
CA ASN A 240 -13.01 0.52 -11.82
C ASN A 240 -12.23 1.26 -10.72
N LEU A 241 -10.95 1.57 -10.95
CA LEU A 241 -10.11 2.26 -9.95
C LEU A 241 -10.52 3.73 -9.73
N ARG A 242 -11.22 4.35 -10.68
CA ARG A 242 -11.72 5.74 -10.59
C ARG A 242 -13.07 5.91 -9.88
N GLY A 243 -13.46 4.98 -9.02
CA GLY A 243 -14.74 5.03 -8.27
C GLY A 243 -16.02 5.07 -9.12
N SER A 244 -15.93 4.99 -10.46
CA SER A 244 -17.01 5.36 -11.38
C SER A 244 -18.03 4.24 -11.63
N LYS A 245 -17.74 3.01 -11.22
CA LYS A 245 -18.71 1.91 -11.20
C LYS A 245 -18.50 1.07 -9.94
N VAL A 246 -19.24 1.39 -8.89
CA VAL A 246 -19.56 0.42 -7.83
C VAL A 246 -20.07 -0.84 -8.52
N LEU A 247 -19.49 -2.01 -8.23
CA LEU A 247 -20.07 -3.30 -8.57
C LEU A 247 -21.48 -3.34 -7.96
N LYS A 248 -22.51 -2.96 -8.72
CA LYS A 248 -23.89 -3.16 -8.29
C LYS A 248 -24.09 -4.67 -8.26
N PRO A 249 -24.45 -5.28 -7.12
CA PRO A 249 -24.94 -6.65 -7.15
C PRO A 249 -26.11 -6.67 -8.13
N LYS A 250 -26.14 -7.65 -9.04
CA LYS A 250 -27.38 -7.94 -9.79
C LYS A 250 -28.47 -8.14 -8.74
N ARG A 251 -29.47 -7.26 -8.71
CA ARG A 251 -30.69 -7.50 -7.94
C ARG A 251 -31.31 -8.75 -8.54
N GLU A 252 -31.19 -9.89 -7.87
CA GLU A 252 -32.13 -10.97 -8.07
C GLU A 252 -33.48 -10.47 -7.56
N THR A 253 -34.42 -10.30 -8.48
CA THR A 253 -35.82 -9.98 -8.17
C THR A 253 -36.46 -11.24 -7.58
N GLY A 254 -36.24 -11.46 -6.30
CA GLY A 254 -36.96 -12.42 -5.47
C GLY A 254 -37.31 -11.76 -4.13
N PRO A 255 -38.41 -12.14 -3.47
CA PRO A 255 -38.78 -11.57 -2.18
C PRO A 255 -37.63 -11.76 -1.17
N MET A 256 -37.18 -10.66 -0.56
CA MET A 256 -36.13 -10.65 0.46
C MET A 256 -36.56 -11.48 1.67
N ASP A 257 -35.84 -12.56 1.96
CA ASP A 257 -35.90 -13.24 3.25
C ASP A 257 -35.24 -12.36 4.31
N VAL A 258 -36.02 -11.99 5.33
CA VAL A 258 -35.64 -11.10 6.45
C VAL A 258 -34.57 -11.74 7.35
N LYS A 259 -34.11 -12.96 7.05
CA LYS A 259 -33.02 -13.63 7.77
C LYS A 259 -31.60 -13.13 7.44
N THR A 260 -31.40 -12.37 6.38
CA THR A 260 -30.04 -12.01 5.89
C THR A 260 -29.49 -10.68 6.42
N LEU A 261 -30.18 -10.04 7.37
CA LEU A 261 -29.79 -8.75 7.99
C LEU A 261 -29.39 -8.88 9.47
N GLY A 262 -28.79 -10.02 9.84
CA GLY A 262 -28.51 -10.35 11.24
C GLY A 262 -27.25 -11.18 11.45
N ILE A 263 -26.08 -10.74 10.97
CA ILE A 263 -24.79 -11.28 11.41
C ILE A 263 -23.88 -10.12 11.86
N TRP A 264 -24.37 -9.40 12.87
CA TRP A 264 -23.59 -8.75 13.93
C TRP A 264 -24.50 -8.71 15.17
N ARG A 265 -24.93 -9.89 15.61
CA ARG A 265 -25.55 -10.07 16.92
C ARG A 265 -24.87 -11.26 17.57
N ARG A 266 -24.07 -10.95 18.60
CA ARG A 266 -23.43 -11.91 19.51
C ARG A 266 -24.45 -12.98 19.87
N GLU A 267 -24.21 -14.23 19.50
CA GLU A 267 -24.99 -15.35 20.01
C GLU A 267 -24.89 -15.34 21.54
N LYS A 268 -26.03 -15.60 22.17
CA LYS A 268 -26.19 -15.58 23.62
C LYS A 268 -25.21 -16.54 24.26
N THR A 269 -24.33 -16.02 25.10
CA THR A 269 -23.61 -16.80 26.11
C THR A 269 -24.61 -17.59 26.96
N THR A 270 -24.40 -18.89 27.06
CA THR A 270 -25.16 -19.78 27.94
C THR A 270 -24.90 -19.45 29.43
N PRO A 271 -25.83 -19.68 30.37
CA PRO A 271 -25.72 -19.27 31.77
C PRO A 271 -24.80 -20.19 32.61
N ALA A 272 -23.54 -20.37 32.20
CA ALA A 272 -22.56 -21.19 32.92
C ALA A 272 -21.29 -20.42 33.36
N ASP A 273 -21.06 -19.20 32.89
CA ASP A 273 -19.81 -18.46 33.17
C ASP A 273 -19.97 -17.20 34.05
N GLU A 274 -21.15 -17.00 34.67
CA GLU A 274 -21.32 -15.98 35.73
C GLU A 274 -21.00 -16.55 37.12
N ARG A 275 -19.75 -16.97 37.32
CA ARG A 275 -19.15 -17.09 38.64
C ARG A 275 -17.66 -16.85 38.47
N PHE A 276 -17.23 -15.60 38.58
CA PHE A 276 -15.90 -15.17 39.08
C PHE A 276 -15.69 -13.69 38.76
N PHE A 277 -16.52 -12.77 39.26
CA PHE A 277 -16.12 -11.35 39.41
C PHE A 277 -16.96 -10.66 40.50
N THR A 278 -16.78 -11.07 41.75
CA THR A 278 -17.05 -10.20 42.91
C THR A 278 -16.04 -10.47 44.01
N SER A 279 -14.91 -9.77 43.96
CA SER A 279 -14.16 -9.41 45.16
C SER A 279 -13.52 -8.05 44.96
N LYS A 280 -14.20 -7.01 45.47
CA LYS A 280 -13.56 -5.75 45.81
C LYS A 280 -12.62 -6.04 46.98
N GLU A 281 -11.33 -6.22 46.72
CA GLU A 281 -10.32 -6.08 47.76
C GLU A 281 -9.70 -4.68 47.66
N GLN A 282 -9.91 -3.92 48.74
CA GLN A 282 -9.27 -2.65 49.02
C GLN A 282 -7.76 -2.88 49.20
N ILE A 283 -6.94 -2.30 48.32
CA ILE A 283 -5.49 -2.29 48.49
C ILE A 283 -5.10 -0.97 49.18
N GLY A 284 -4.79 -1.06 50.48
CA GLY A 284 -4.11 -0.01 51.24
C GLY A 284 -2.61 0.06 50.90
N PRO A 285 -1.92 1.16 51.26
CA PRO A 285 -0.58 1.46 50.74
C PRO A 285 0.48 0.59 51.42
N LYS A 286 1.28 -0.14 50.62
CA LYS A 286 2.49 -0.83 51.10
C LYS A 286 3.75 -0.13 50.58
N LYS A 287 4.63 0.19 51.53
CA LYS A 287 5.88 0.94 51.38
C LYS A 287 6.95 0.17 50.60
N ASN A 288 7.76 0.94 49.87
CA ASN A 288 8.94 0.59 49.08
C ASN A 288 9.96 -0.35 49.77
N LYS A 289 10.45 -1.34 49.01
CA LYS A 289 11.83 -1.86 49.10
C LYS A 289 12.35 -2.20 47.69
N PRO A 290 13.59 -1.82 47.32
CA PRO A 290 14.13 -2.07 45.98
C PRO A 290 14.68 -3.50 45.87
N ARG A 291 14.46 -4.16 44.72
CA ARG A 291 15.12 -5.43 44.32
C ARG A 291 16.08 -5.17 43.16
N ALA A 292 17.26 -5.77 43.26
CA ALA A 292 18.42 -5.65 42.37
C ALA A 292 18.20 -6.32 40.99
N PRO A 293 18.99 -5.97 39.95
CA PRO A 293 18.77 -6.43 38.58
C PRO A 293 19.31 -7.85 38.36
N THR A 294 18.50 -8.74 37.80
CA THR A 294 18.93 -10.07 37.34
C THR A 294 19.34 -10.04 35.86
N ARG A 295 20.49 -10.66 35.60
CA ARG A 295 21.18 -10.81 34.31
C ARG A 295 20.36 -11.51 33.23
N SER A 296 20.66 -11.14 32.00
CA SER A 296 20.24 -11.71 30.71
C SER A 296 20.38 -13.25 30.64
N SER A 297 19.31 -13.93 30.25
CA SER A 297 19.37 -15.29 29.71
C SER A 297 19.36 -15.23 28.18
N ARG A 298 20.48 -15.63 27.57
CA ARG A 298 20.54 -16.02 26.15
C ARG A 298 19.68 -17.26 25.96
N ILE A 299 18.69 -17.20 25.09
CA ILE A 299 18.02 -18.40 24.57
C ILE A 299 18.79 -18.85 23.33
N ARG A 300 19.35 -20.06 23.42
CA ARG A 300 19.99 -20.79 22.32
C ARG A 300 18.90 -21.30 21.38
N CYS A 301 19.06 -21.04 20.08
CA CYS A 301 18.29 -21.68 19.03
C CYS A 301 18.60 -23.18 19.00
N SER A 302 17.58 -24.04 18.92
CA SER A 302 17.72 -25.49 18.88
C SER A 302 17.97 -25.98 17.44
N ASP A 303 19.03 -26.77 17.30
CA ASP A 303 19.49 -27.43 16.07
C ASP A 303 18.51 -28.50 15.57
N SER A 304 17.46 -28.11 14.84
CA SER A 304 16.55 -29.09 14.20
C SER A 304 16.05 -28.74 12.79
N TRP A 305 16.61 -27.72 12.13
CA TRP A 305 16.22 -27.31 10.77
C TRP A 305 17.27 -27.53 9.67
N LEU A 306 18.40 -28.18 9.99
CA LEU A 306 19.55 -28.32 9.08
C LEU A 306 19.71 -29.72 8.45
N LYS A 307 18.62 -30.47 8.24
CA LYS A 307 18.67 -31.81 7.62
C LYS A 307 17.59 -32.10 6.56
N CYS A 308 17.16 -31.08 5.80
CA CYS A 308 16.27 -31.30 4.65
C CYS A 308 16.61 -30.45 3.41
N SER A 309 17.88 -30.33 3.03
CA SER A 309 18.25 -29.69 1.76
C SER A 309 19.42 -30.31 0.97
N GLU A 310 19.93 -31.49 1.35
CA GLU A 310 21.11 -32.09 0.69
C GLU A 310 20.82 -33.17 -0.37
N LYS A 311 19.59 -33.32 -0.85
CA LYS A 311 19.29 -34.26 -1.95
C LYS A 311 18.30 -33.69 -2.93
N THR A 312 18.76 -32.84 -3.85
CA THR A 312 18.39 -32.82 -5.29
C THR A 312 18.83 -31.50 -5.95
N PHE A 313 20.12 -31.34 -6.24
CA PHE A 313 20.55 -30.47 -7.33
C PHE A 313 21.78 -31.10 -8.00
N GLY A 314 21.52 -31.91 -9.01
CA GLY A 314 22.51 -32.27 -10.01
C GLY A 314 22.59 -31.16 -11.05
N LYS A 315 23.83 -30.76 -11.36
CA LYS A 315 24.33 -30.14 -12.60
C LYS A 315 23.26 -29.49 -13.51
N TRP A 316 23.25 -28.17 -13.59
CA TRP A 316 23.50 -27.33 -14.79
C TRP A 316 23.40 -25.86 -14.36
#